data_AF-A0A9P6B4U1-F1
#
_entry.id   AF-A0A9P6B4U1-F1
#
_cell.length_a   1.000
_cell.length_b   1.000
_cell.length_c   1.000
_cell.angle_alpha   90.00
_cell.angle_beta   90.00
_cell.angle_gamma   90.00
#
_symmetry.space_group_name_H-M   'P 1'
#
loop_
_entity.id
_entity.type
_entity.pdbx_description
1 polymer ?
#
loop_
_entity_poly.entity_id
_entity_poly.type
_entity_poly.pdbx_seq_one_letter_code
_entity_poly.pdbx_strand_id
1 'polypeptide(L)'
;MCLIDGDGCVFSPHYLIKGESGGEQAATQLKQELVRHIGGGTTLCTFVYLNHTGLRNFLATEGSCTPTQFNEFVTGFNRSTELFCIVDVGRGKEAADAKIREMLRLFTGVPQIKKIFFGGGHDSGYRTVLNSLRTDGLGDKVIMLDNGDNARAIAELDLNLFSIPGLFVDKSTEAELVVRPNEVGSPLPSPPLITSSPVLISARPMSPIKGDTKDQNTYSAKAAGILSSALNVAPRPIGYSKLNKPKESDDGPKVDRTKAMIHQKPTICNDFYLNTCFRFECPYSHEYDLTEKHIAKLRAELKTMPCKGSRGCPGPEECWYRH
;
A
#
# COMPACT_ATOMS: atom_id res chain seq x y z
N MET A 1 13.63 8.16 -16.16
CA MET A 1 13.41 7.23 -15.03
C MET A 1 12.01 7.48 -14.49
N CYS A 2 11.39 6.50 -13.83
CA CYS A 2 10.10 6.65 -13.17
C CYS A 2 10.16 6.08 -11.74
N LEU A 3 9.59 6.82 -10.79
CA LEU A 3 9.48 6.48 -9.38
C LEU A 3 8.02 6.67 -8.97
N ILE A 4 7.34 5.60 -8.56
CA ILE A 4 5.92 5.65 -8.18
C ILE A 4 5.76 5.13 -6.76
N ASP A 5 5.00 5.88 -5.96
CA ASP A 5 4.48 5.46 -4.67
C ASP A 5 3.14 4.75 -4.91
N GLY A 6 3.19 3.43 -4.98
CA GLY A 6 2.05 2.60 -5.40
C GLY A 6 0.97 2.43 -4.33
N ASP A 7 1.23 2.82 -3.08
CA ASP A 7 0.22 2.74 -2.01
C ASP A 7 -0.84 3.86 -2.13
N GLY A 8 -0.48 5.01 -2.74
CA GLY A 8 -1.44 6.08 -3.08
C GLY A 8 -1.60 6.36 -4.59
N CYS A 9 -0.59 6.09 -5.42
CA CYS A 9 -0.69 6.15 -6.89
C CYS A 9 -1.14 4.78 -7.46
N VAL A 10 -2.33 4.37 -7.04
CA VAL A 10 -2.91 3.04 -7.31
C VAL A 10 -3.36 2.91 -8.76
N PHE A 11 -3.04 1.79 -9.42
CA PHE A 11 -3.48 1.50 -10.79
C PHE A 11 -5.00 1.29 -10.91
N SER A 12 -5.58 1.68 -12.04
CA SER A 12 -7.02 1.58 -12.30
C SER A 12 -7.55 0.14 -12.17
N PRO A 13 -8.74 -0.08 -11.56
CA PRO A 13 -9.36 -1.40 -11.46
C PRO A 13 -9.53 -2.11 -12.81
N HIS A 14 -9.66 -1.34 -13.90
CA HIS A 14 -9.70 -1.87 -15.28
C HIS A 14 -8.47 -2.72 -15.65
N TYR A 15 -7.32 -2.48 -15.01
CA TYR A 15 -6.15 -3.34 -15.11
C TYR A 15 -6.10 -4.40 -14.02
N LEU A 16 -6.36 -4.02 -12.76
CA LEU A 16 -6.28 -4.93 -11.62
C LEU A 16 -7.14 -6.20 -11.81
N ILE A 17 -8.38 -6.08 -12.30
CA ILE A 17 -9.28 -7.22 -12.51
C ILE A 17 -8.84 -8.19 -13.60
N LYS A 18 -7.90 -7.81 -14.48
CA LYS A 18 -7.40 -8.64 -15.59
C LYS A 18 -6.20 -9.51 -15.21
N GLY A 19 -5.73 -9.44 -13.96
CA GLY A 19 -4.56 -10.21 -13.50
C GLY A 19 -3.32 -9.90 -14.33
N GLU A 20 -2.61 -10.95 -14.75
CA GLU A 20 -1.31 -10.86 -15.43
C GLU A 20 -1.36 -9.99 -16.70
N SER A 21 -2.35 -10.20 -17.57
CA SER A 21 -2.52 -9.36 -18.78
C SER A 21 -2.90 -7.91 -18.45
N GLY A 22 -3.51 -7.67 -17.28
CA GLY A 22 -3.74 -6.31 -16.76
C GLY A 22 -2.44 -5.59 -16.43
N GLY A 23 -1.51 -6.29 -15.78
CA GLY A 23 -0.16 -5.79 -15.50
C GLY A 23 0.61 -5.48 -16.78
N GLU A 24 0.50 -6.37 -17.78
CA GLU A 24 1.09 -6.17 -19.11
C GLU A 24 0.58 -4.92 -19.83
N GLN A 25 -0.74 -4.71 -19.82
CA GLN A 25 -1.36 -3.55 -20.45
C GLN A 25 -0.99 -2.24 -19.72
N ALA A 26 -0.99 -2.23 -18.38
CA ALA A 26 -0.62 -1.06 -17.59
C ALA A 26 0.86 -0.67 -17.75
N ALA A 27 1.79 -1.64 -17.69
CA ALA A 27 3.21 -1.40 -17.92
C ALA A 27 3.48 -0.92 -19.35
N THR A 28 2.77 -1.48 -20.34
CA THR A 28 2.87 -1.07 -21.75
C THR A 28 2.37 0.35 -21.97
N GLN A 29 1.20 0.73 -21.43
CA GLN A 29 0.68 2.10 -21.50
C GLN A 29 1.67 3.08 -20.85
N LEU A 30 2.10 2.82 -19.61
CA LEU A 30 3.06 3.65 -18.89
C LEU A 30 4.37 3.83 -19.69
N LYS A 31 4.90 2.76 -20.29
CA LYS A 31 6.11 2.83 -21.13
C LYS A 31 5.90 3.67 -22.39
N GLN A 32 4.82 3.44 -23.12
CA GLN A 32 4.51 4.17 -24.35
C GLN A 32 4.37 5.67 -24.08
N GLU A 33 3.56 6.04 -23.10
CA GLU A 33 3.21 7.43 -22.82
C GLU A 33 4.39 8.25 -22.30
N LEU A 34 5.20 7.69 -21.39
CA LEU A 34 6.39 8.36 -20.87
C LEU A 34 7.51 8.48 -21.91
N VAL A 35 7.74 7.46 -22.75
CA VAL A 35 8.76 7.53 -23.81
C VAL A 35 8.32 8.49 -24.92
N ARG A 36 7.03 8.53 -25.24
CA ARG A 36 6.42 9.49 -26.19
C ARG A 36 6.57 10.93 -25.70
N HIS A 37 6.30 11.21 -24.42
CA HIS A 37 6.49 12.54 -23.81
C HIS A 37 7.95 13.04 -23.90
N ILE A 38 8.94 12.15 -23.76
CA ILE A 38 10.37 12.49 -23.83
C ILE A 38 10.91 12.61 -25.27
N GLY A 39 10.12 12.28 -26.30
CA GLY A 39 10.55 12.32 -27.70
C GLY A 39 11.33 11.09 -28.16
N GLY A 40 11.14 9.94 -27.52
CA GLY A 40 11.75 8.67 -27.94
C GLY A 40 13.24 8.52 -27.57
N GLY A 41 13.91 7.56 -28.20
CA GLY A 41 15.36 7.34 -28.12
C GLY A 41 15.95 7.24 -26.70
N THR A 42 15.16 6.79 -25.71
CA THR A 42 15.50 6.90 -24.29
C THR A 42 15.04 5.66 -23.53
N THR A 43 15.97 5.03 -22.79
CA THR A 43 15.67 3.90 -21.91
C THR A 43 14.85 4.35 -20.69
N LEU A 44 13.74 3.66 -20.44
CA LEU A 44 12.91 3.88 -19.25
C LEU A 44 13.12 2.74 -18.25
N CYS A 45 13.56 3.11 -17.05
CA CYS A 45 13.57 2.27 -15.87
C CYS A 45 12.56 2.83 -14.86
N THR A 46 11.76 1.96 -14.26
CA THR A 46 10.58 2.27 -13.46
C THR A 46 10.57 1.44 -12.18
N PHE A 47 10.51 2.11 -11.02
CA PHE A 47 10.26 1.46 -9.74
C PHE A 47 8.92 1.93 -9.17
N VAL A 48 8.06 0.99 -8.82
CA VAL A 48 6.83 1.23 -8.05
C VAL A 48 7.05 0.63 -6.66
N TYR A 49 7.11 1.47 -5.62
CA TYR A 49 7.28 1.00 -4.24
C TYR A 49 5.92 0.99 -3.55
N LEU A 50 5.57 -0.13 -2.93
CA LEU A 50 4.28 -0.32 -2.24
C LEU A 50 4.37 -1.39 -1.16
N ASN A 51 3.47 -1.35 -0.17
CA ASN A 51 3.29 -2.41 0.82
C ASN A 51 2.38 -3.49 0.21
N HIS A 52 2.97 -4.49 -0.45
CA HIS A 52 2.23 -5.47 -1.26
C HIS A 52 1.16 -6.21 -0.46
N THR A 53 1.42 -6.52 0.81
CA THR A 53 0.42 -7.18 1.66
C THR A 53 -0.69 -6.22 2.12
N GLY A 54 -0.36 -4.95 2.36
CA GLY A 54 -1.32 -3.92 2.74
C GLY A 54 -2.26 -3.59 1.60
N LEU A 55 -1.72 -3.10 0.48
CA LEU A 55 -2.49 -2.66 -0.68
C LEU A 55 -3.37 -3.77 -1.26
N ARG A 56 -2.85 -5.00 -1.40
CA ARG A 56 -3.64 -6.15 -1.85
C ARG A 56 -4.84 -6.44 -0.95
N ASN A 57 -4.66 -6.38 0.37
CA ASN A 57 -5.73 -6.66 1.32
C ASN A 57 -6.77 -5.52 1.32
N PHE A 58 -6.33 -4.27 1.19
CA PHE A 58 -7.19 -3.10 1.00
C PHE A 58 -8.04 -3.21 -0.28
N LEU A 59 -7.41 -3.43 -1.44
CA LEU A 59 -8.10 -3.58 -2.74
C LEU A 59 -9.09 -4.74 -2.77
N ALA A 60 -8.85 -5.79 -2.00
CA ALA A 60 -9.78 -6.91 -1.83
C ALA A 60 -10.94 -6.60 -0.86
N THR A 61 -10.77 -5.65 0.06
CA THR A 61 -11.81 -5.18 0.99
C THR A 61 -12.74 -4.20 0.29
N GLU A 62 -12.19 -3.28 -0.51
CA GLU A 62 -12.92 -2.33 -1.37
C GLU A 62 -13.53 -2.98 -2.63
N GLY A 63 -13.37 -4.30 -2.82
CA GLY A 63 -13.88 -5.03 -3.99
C GLY A 63 -13.22 -4.70 -5.34
N SER A 64 -12.20 -3.84 -5.36
CA SER A 64 -11.49 -3.40 -6.58
C SER A 64 -10.84 -4.55 -7.34
N CYS A 65 -10.31 -5.56 -6.66
CA CYS A 65 -9.85 -6.83 -7.25
C CYS A 65 -9.67 -7.92 -6.17
N THR A 66 -9.68 -9.19 -6.56
CA THR A 66 -9.33 -10.28 -5.64
C THR A 66 -7.83 -10.29 -5.31
N PRO A 67 -7.42 -10.88 -4.16
CA PRO A 67 -6.00 -11.04 -3.83
C PRO A 67 -5.19 -11.79 -4.90
N THR A 68 -5.82 -12.73 -5.63
CA THR A 68 -5.19 -13.47 -6.72
C THR A 68 -4.91 -12.56 -7.91
N GLN A 69 -5.93 -11.84 -8.40
CA GLN A 69 -5.81 -10.89 -9.51
C GLN A 69 -4.72 -9.83 -9.25
N PHE A 70 -4.60 -9.32 -8.02
CA PHE A 70 -3.52 -8.38 -7.68
C PHE A 70 -2.13 -9.02 -7.77
N ASN A 71 -1.93 -10.24 -7.22
CA ASN A 71 -0.64 -10.94 -7.32
C ASN A 71 -0.26 -11.21 -8.80
N GLU A 72 -1.25 -11.56 -9.62
CA GLU A 72 -1.08 -11.78 -11.06
C GLU A 72 -0.76 -10.48 -11.79
N PHE A 73 -1.46 -9.37 -11.48
CA PHE A 73 -1.16 -8.03 -12.01
C PHE A 73 0.30 -7.61 -11.72
N VAL A 74 0.76 -7.81 -10.48
CA VAL A 74 2.16 -7.54 -10.09
C VAL A 74 3.13 -8.42 -10.89
N THR A 75 2.78 -9.69 -11.13
CA THR A 75 3.58 -10.63 -11.92
C THR A 75 3.70 -10.18 -13.38
N GLY A 76 2.59 -9.78 -14.01
CA GLY A 76 2.57 -9.31 -15.40
C GLY A 76 3.33 -8.01 -15.58
N PHE A 77 3.09 -7.02 -14.73
CA PHE A 77 3.78 -5.73 -14.78
C PHE A 77 5.31 -5.90 -14.71
N ASN A 78 5.80 -6.77 -13.82
CA ASN A 78 7.23 -7.06 -13.66
C ASN A 78 7.83 -7.88 -14.82
N ARG A 79 7.02 -8.66 -15.56
CA ARG A 79 7.45 -9.42 -16.75
C ARG A 79 7.43 -8.59 -18.03
N SER A 80 6.61 -7.54 -18.07
CA SER A 80 6.32 -6.73 -19.26
C SER A 80 7.55 -6.09 -19.90
N THR A 81 8.50 -5.64 -19.07
CA THR A 81 9.70 -4.96 -19.53
C THR A 81 10.83 -5.18 -18.53
N GLU A 82 12.04 -5.40 -19.04
CA GLU A 82 13.26 -5.76 -18.28
C GLU A 82 13.67 -4.78 -17.16
N LEU A 83 13.11 -3.56 -17.16
CA LEU A 83 13.47 -2.46 -16.25
C LEU A 83 12.25 -1.90 -15.48
N PHE A 84 11.16 -2.66 -15.38
CA PHE A 84 9.96 -2.29 -14.62
C PHE A 84 9.82 -3.21 -13.40
N CYS A 85 9.84 -2.62 -12.20
CA CYS A 85 9.76 -3.36 -10.95
C CYS A 85 8.74 -2.73 -9.99
N ILE A 86 7.64 -3.44 -9.72
CA ILE A 86 6.89 -3.32 -8.47
C ILE A 86 7.72 -4.00 -7.37
N VAL A 87 8.04 -3.24 -6.33
CA VAL A 87 8.90 -3.62 -5.21
C VAL A 87 8.08 -3.59 -3.94
N ASP A 88 7.85 -4.75 -3.33
CA ASP A 88 7.31 -4.82 -1.98
C ASP A 88 8.32 -4.22 -0.99
N VAL A 89 7.93 -3.14 -0.32
CA VAL A 89 8.74 -2.54 0.76
C VAL A 89 8.45 -3.19 2.12
N GLY A 90 7.50 -4.12 2.16
CA GLY A 90 7.02 -4.77 3.37
C GLY A 90 6.10 -3.87 4.19
N ARG A 91 5.92 -4.24 5.46
CA ARG A 91 5.05 -3.50 6.38
C ARG A 91 5.84 -2.46 7.15
N GLY A 92 5.49 -1.20 6.97
CA GLY A 92 5.96 -0.07 7.76
C GLY A 92 5.33 1.22 7.26
N LYS A 93 5.04 2.16 8.16
CA LYS A 93 4.70 3.51 7.73
C LYS A 93 5.95 4.13 7.11
N GLU A 94 5.78 4.92 6.06
CA GLU A 94 6.84 5.70 5.41
C GLU A 94 7.94 4.87 4.69
N ALA A 95 7.72 3.56 4.47
CA ALA A 95 8.73 2.64 3.94
C ALA A 95 8.95 2.75 2.41
N ALA A 96 7.91 3.13 1.65
CA ALA A 96 8.00 3.42 0.23
C ALA A 96 8.65 4.80 0.02
N ASP A 97 8.11 5.81 0.68
CA ASP A 97 8.55 7.19 0.61
C ASP A 97 9.97 7.39 1.15
N ALA A 98 10.44 6.64 2.16
CA ALA A 98 11.86 6.66 2.54
C ALA A 98 12.79 6.21 1.40
N LYS A 99 12.41 5.20 0.61
CA LYS A 99 13.18 4.78 -0.57
C LYS A 99 13.06 5.82 -1.67
N ILE A 100 11.85 6.27 -1.99
CA ILE A 100 11.59 7.22 -3.09
C ILE A 100 12.28 8.56 -2.84
N ARG A 101 12.26 9.10 -1.61
CA ARG A 101 12.98 10.34 -1.24
C ARG A 101 14.48 10.24 -1.56
N GLU A 102 15.14 9.14 -1.20
CA GLU A 102 16.57 8.98 -1.45
C GLU A 102 16.89 8.61 -2.91
N MET A 103 16.01 7.88 -3.60
CA MET A 103 16.10 7.66 -5.05
C MET A 103 15.96 8.99 -5.82
N LEU A 104 15.07 9.90 -5.40
CA LEU A 104 14.94 11.25 -5.96
C LEU A 104 16.24 12.06 -5.77
N ARG A 105 16.82 12.08 -4.57
CA ARG A 105 18.10 12.76 -4.30
C ARG A 105 19.23 12.22 -5.17
N LEU A 106 19.40 10.90 -5.20
CA LEU A 106 20.50 10.25 -5.91
C LEU A 106 20.41 10.46 -7.42
N PHE A 107 19.25 10.18 -8.01
CA PHE A 107 19.13 10.08 -9.46
C PHE A 107 18.84 11.41 -10.17
N THR A 108 18.38 12.46 -9.49
CA THR A 108 18.32 13.80 -10.09
C THR A 108 19.73 14.38 -10.32
N GLY A 109 20.69 14.08 -9.43
CA GLY A 109 22.08 14.47 -9.60
C GLY A 109 22.79 13.82 -10.79
N VAL A 110 22.31 12.66 -11.27
CA VAL A 110 22.93 11.90 -12.37
C VAL A 110 22.77 12.65 -13.71
N PRO A 111 23.85 13.02 -14.43
CA PRO A 111 23.76 13.76 -15.69
C PRO A 111 23.04 13.01 -16.81
N GLN A 112 23.18 11.68 -16.86
CA GLN A 112 22.57 10.81 -17.88
C GLN A 112 21.04 10.70 -17.73
N ILE A 113 20.49 11.07 -16.58
CA ILE A 113 19.04 11.05 -16.35
C ILE A 113 18.44 12.39 -16.79
N LYS A 114 17.86 12.36 -17.99
CA LYS A 114 17.18 13.48 -18.64
C LYS A 114 16.00 14.02 -17.80
N LYS A 115 15.15 13.11 -17.32
CA LYS A 115 13.96 13.37 -16.49
C LYS A 115 13.68 12.20 -15.53
N ILE A 116 13.08 12.52 -14.39
CA ILE A 116 12.44 11.59 -13.46
C ILE A 116 10.95 11.89 -13.43
N PHE A 117 10.15 10.94 -13.88
CA PHE A 117 8.72 10.92 -13.62
C PHE A 117 8.47 10.45 -12.19
N PHE A 118 7.65 11.17 -11.43
CA PHE A 118 7.41 10.90 -10.02
C PHE A 118 5.90 10.82 -9.73
N GLY A 119 5.40 9.64 -9.35
CA GLY A 119 3.99 9.40 -9.00
C GLY A 119 3.81 9.26 -7.50
N GLY A 120 3.78 10.38 -6.78
CA GLY A 120 3.58 10.42 -5.32
C GLY A 120 3.06 11.75 -4.83
N GLY A 121 2.23 12.43 -5.64
CA GLY A 121 1.70 13.76 -5.32
C GLY A 121 0.78 13.81 -4.09
N HIS A 122 0.22 12.66 -3.69
CA HIS A 122 -0.71 12.51 -2.58
C HIS A 122 -0.06 12.69 -1.19
N ASP A 123 1.26 12.45 -1.03
CA ASP A 123 1.94 12.64 0.25
C ASP A 123 2.72 13.95 0.32
N SER A 124 2.35 14.76 1.31
CA SER A 124 3.07 15.99 1.70
C SER A 124 4.51 15.75 2.19
N GLY A 125 4.87 14.55 2.67
CA GLY A 125 6.21 14.17 3.11
C GLY A 125 7.27 14.24 2.00
N TYR A 126 6.87 14.17 0.72
CA TYR A 126 7.77 14.42 -0.42
C TYR A 126 8.12 15.91 -0.60
N ARG A 127 7.32 16.84 -0.07
CA ARG A 127 7.50 18.29 -0.31
C ARG A 127 8.89 18.79 0.02
N THR A 128 9.49 18.29 1.10
CA THR A 128 10.82 18.71 1.57
C THR A 128 11.93 18.34 0.60
N VAL A 129 11.89 17.13 0.00
CA VAL A 129 12.89 16.75 -1.02
C VAL A 129 12.66 17.47 -2.34
N LEU A 130 11.40 17.59 -2.79
CA LEU A 130 11.05 18.28 -4.03
C LEU A 130 11.43 19.78 -3.98
N ASN A 131 11.19 20.46 -2.85
CA ASN A 131 11.58 21.85 -2.70
C ASN A 131 13.10 22.03 -2.60
N SER A 132 13.84 21.08 -1.99
CA SER A 132 15.32 21.07 -2.08
C SER A 132 15.74 21.03 -3.54
N LEU A 133 15.30 20.01 -4.29
CA LEU A 133 15.65 19.83 -5.70
C LEU A 133 15.30 21.05 -6.56
N ARG A 134 14.20 21.75 -6.27
CA ARG A 134 13.86 23.02 -6.93
C ARG A 134 14.86 24.14 -6.60
N THR A 135 15.22 24.33 -5.32
CA THR A 135 16.25 25.28 -4.89
C THR A 135 17.64 24.93 -5.44
N ASP A 136 17.95 23.64 -5.56
CA ASP A 136 19.21 23.10 -6.09
C ASP A 136 19.32 23.19 -7.63
N GLY A 137 18.33 23.81 -8.30
CA GLY A 137 18.30 23.95 -9.77
C GLY A 137 17.96 22.67 -10.53
N LEU A 138 17.54 21.61 -9.83
CA LEU A 138 17.20 20.30 -10.39
C LEU A 138 15.68 20.08 -10.58
N GLY A 139 14.85 21.06 -10.21
CA GLY A 139 13.38 20.98 -10.31
C GLY A 139 12.89 20.59 -11.70
N ASP A 140 13.49 21.16 -12.75
CA ASP A 140 13.16 20.84 -14.15
C ASP A 140 13.40 19.38 -14.55
N LYS A 141 14.21 18.62 -13.81
CA LYS A 141 14.35 17.18 -14.05
C LYS A 141 13.13 16.39 -13.57
N VAL A 142 12.34 16.91 -12.64
CA VAL A 142 11.18 16.21 -12.07
C VAL A 142 9.92 16.54 -12.88
N ILE A 143 9.17 15.50 -13.21
CA ILE A 143 7.82 15.59 -13.81
C ILE A 143 6.89 14.80 -12.90
N MET A 144 5.87 15.44 -12.34
CA MET A 144 4.88 14.80 -11.48
C MET A 144 3.87 14.03 -12.33
N LEU A 145 3.66 12.76 -12.00
CA LEU A 145 2.58 11.96 -12.58
C LEU A 145 1.28 12.28 -11.85
N ASP A 146 0.33 12.82 -12.59
CA ASP A 146 -0.92 13.33 -12.03
C ASP A 146 -2.04 12.28 -12.10
N ASN A 147 -2.56 11.92 -10.93
CA ASN A 147 -3.68 11.00 -10.69
C ASN A 147 -4.91 11.69 -10.07
N GLY A 148 -4.98 13.02 -10.06
CA GLY A 148 -6.07 13.80 -9.45
C GLY A 148 -6.03 13.93 -7.93
N ASP A 149 -5.16 13.18 -7.24
CA ASP A 149 -5.02 13.16 -5.78
C ASP A 149 -3.69 13.82 -5.34
N ASN A 150 -3.49 15.09 -5.71
CA ASN A 150 -2.29 15.83 -5.34
C ASN A 150 -2.52 16.62 -4.05
N ALA A 151 -1.70 16.36 -3.03
CA ALA A 151 -1.68 17.16 -1.82
C ALA A 151 -1.36 18.62 -2.16
N ARG A 152 -2.19 19.55 -1.69
CA ARG A 152 -2.05 21.00 -1.92
C ARG A 152 -0.61 21.52 -1.73
N ALA A 153 0.06 21.04 -0.68
CA ALA A 153 1.42 21.47 -0.36
C ALA A 153 2.47 21.04 -1.39
N ILE A 154 2.18 20.03 -2.22
CA ILE A 154 2.98 19.61 -3.39
C ILE A 154 2.63 20.46 -4.62
N ALA A 155 1.33 20.74 -4.86
CA ALA A 155 0.88 21.61 -5.95
C ALA A 155 1.48 23.04 -5.86
N GLU A 156 1.65 23.56 -4.65
CA GLU A 156 2.34 24.83 -4.35
C GLU A 156 3.85 24.86 -4.74
N LEU A 157 4.42 23.76 -5.26
CA LEU A 157 5.79 23.72 -5.76
C LEU A 157 5.93 24.07 -7.26
N ASP A 158 4.83 24.18 -8.00
CA ASP A 158 4.80 24.52 -9.44
C ASP A 158 5.73 23.63 -10.28
N LEU A 159 5.50 22.31 -10.18
CA LEU A 159 6.26 21.27 -10.90
C LEU A 159 5.53 20.86 -12.18
N ASN A 160 6.30 20.50 -13.21
CA ASN A 160 5.76 19.97 -14.48
C ASN A 160 4.81 18.80 -14.23
N LEU A 161 3.51 18.96 -14.52
CA LEU A 161 2.51 17.88 -14.41
C LEU A 161 2.43 17.07 -15.71
N PHE A 162 2.19 15.76 -15.60
CA PHE A 162 1.85 14.88 -16.71
C PHE A 162 0.86 13.79 -16.25
N SER A 163 -0.37 13.82 -16.74
CA SER A 163 -1.35 12.77 -16.48
C SER A 163 -1.36 11.70 -17.58
N ILE A 164 -1.70 10.46 -17.21
CA ILE A 164 -1.96 9.36 -18.15
C ILE A 164 -3.40 8.88 -17.90
N PRO A 165 -4.38 9.33 -18.71
CA PRO A 165 -5.79 9.01 -18.50
C PRO A 165 -6.06 7.51 -18.38
N GLY A 166 -6.82 7.13 -17.35
CA GLY A 166 -7.24 5.75 -17.08
C GLY A 166 -6.15 4.79 -16.58
N LEU A 167 -4.89 5.23 -16.43
CA LEU A 167 -3.82 4.36 -15.90
C LEU A 167 -3.96 4.12 -14.39
N PHE A 168 -4.27 5.19 -13.65
CA PHE A 168 -4.46 5.19 -12.20
C PHE A 168 -5.94 5.28 -11.82
N VAL A 169 -6.25 5.04 -10.54
CA VAL A 169 -7.55 5.40 -9.95
C VAL A 169 -7.70 6.92 -10.04
N ASP A 170 -8.71 7.39 -10.76
CA ASP A 170 -9.11 8.80 -10.75
C ASP A 170 -9.98 9.07 -9.52
N LYS A 171 -9.55 9.98 -8.65
CA LYS A 171 -10.30 10.41 -7.45
C LYS A 171 -11.02 11.75 -7.65
N SER A 172 -10.82 12.41 -8.80
CA SER A 172 -11.39 13.74 -9.09
C SER A 172 -12.92 13.73 -9.07
N THR A 173 -13.53 12.59 -9.40
CA THR A 173 -14.98 12.44 -9.57
C THR A 173 -15.80 12.41 -8.28
N GLU A 174 -15.18 12.29 -7.09
CA GLU A 174 -15.93 12.32 -5.82
C GLU A 174 -16.30 13.76 -5.38
N ALA A 175 -15.68 14.79 -5.96
CA ALA A 175 -15.88 16.18 -5.56
C ALA A 175 -17.16 16.84 -6.09
N GLU A 176 -17.77 16.35 -7.18
CA GLU A 176 -18.89 17.04 -7.87
C GLU A 176 -20.30 16.63 -7.39
N LEU A 177 -20.44 15.61 -6.53
CA LEU A 177 -21.77 15.12 -6.09
C LEU A 177 -22.42 15.93 -4.95
N VAL A 178 -21.89 17.12 -4.62
CA VAL A 178 -22.48 18.03 -3.59
C VAL A 178 -23.07 19.30 -4.22
N VAL A 179 -23.74 19.17 -5.37
CA VAL A 179 -24.64 20.20 -5.89
C VAL A 179 -25.89 20.25 -5.01
N ARG A 180 -25.99 21.29 -4.17
CA ARG A 180 -27.15 21.53 -3.32
C ARG A 180 -28.38 21.90 -4.18
N PRO A 181 -29.53 21.22 -4.04
CA PRO A 181 -30.77 21.68 -4.65
C PRO A 181 -31.23 22.99 -3.99
N ASN A 182 -31.43 24.03 -4.78
CA ASN A 182 -32.16 25.24 -4.39
C ASN A 182 -33.51 25.24 -5.13
N GLU A 183 -34.61 25.46 -4.41
CA GLU A 183 -35.97 25.34 -4.93
C GLU A 183 -36.41 26.58 -5.72
N VAL A 184 -37.04 26.39 -6.90
CA VAL A 184 -38.07 27.30 -7.45
C VAL A 184 -39.06 26.54 -8.34
N GLY A 185 -40.37 26.65 -8.05
CA GLY A 185 -41.44 26.77 -9.08
C GLY A 185 -41.93 25.54 -9.86
N SER A 186 -43.08 24.99 -9.45
CA SER A 186 -44.00 24.12 -10.22
C SER A 186 -44.77 24.89 -11.34
N PRO A 187 -45.61 24.29 -12.23
CA PRO A 187 -46.11 22.90 -12.26
C PRO A 187 -46.14 22.18 -13.63
N LEU A 188 -46.72 20.97 -13.63
CA LEU A 188 -46.84 19.98 -14.72
C LEU A 188 -48.00 20.27 -15.72
N PRO A 189 -48.04 19.59 -16.89
CA PRO A 189 -49.09 18.58 -17.07
C PRO A 189 -48.68 17.28 -17.82
N SER A 190 -49.30 16.16 -17.44
CA SER A 190 -49.35 14.86 -18.17
C SER A 190 -50.62 14.82 -19.07
N PRO A 191 -51.07 13.73 -19.78
CA PRO A 191 -50.74 12.28 -19.71
C PRO A 191 -50.53 11.65 -21.14
N PRO A 192 -50.68 10.32 -21.43
CA PRO A 192 -50.97 9.16 -20.57
C PRO A 192 -50.08 7.90 -20.75
N LEU A 193 -50.29 6.94 -19.85
CA LEU A 193 -49.83 5.55 -19.96
C LEU A 193 -50.56 4.78 -21.07
N ILE A 194 -49.91 3.73 -21.59
CA ILE A 194 -50.57 2.57 -22.21
C ILE A 194 -50.05 1.31 -21.53
N THR A 195 -50.96 0.40 -21.17
CA THR A 195 -50.67 -0.88 -20.49
C THR A 195 -50.94 -2.06 -21.41
N SER A 196 -50.04 -3.05 -21.40
CA SER A 196 -50.34 -4.43 -21.81
C SER A 196 -49.30 -5.40 -21.24
N SER A 197 -49.74 -6.56 -20.77
CA SER A 197 -48.87 -7.59 -20.18
C SER A 197 -48.89 -8.88 -21.05
N PRO A 198 -48.42 -10.06 -20.60
CA PRO A 198 -47.50 -10.87 -21.40
C PRO A 198 -48.15 -11.87 -22.36
N VAL A 199 -47.35 -12.40 -23.29
CA VAL A 199 -47.68 -13.57 -24.11
C VAL A 199 -46.78 -14.75 -23.72
N LEU A 200 -47.42 -15.86 -23.36
CA LEU A 200 -46.81 -17.19 -23.17
C LEU A 200 -46.86 -17.99 -24.49
N ILE A 201 -45.88 -18.88 -24.71
CA ILE A 201 -45.82 -20.06 -25.63
C ILE A 201 -44.33 -20.34 -25.94
N SER A 202 -43.79 -21.56 -25.95
CA SER A 202 -44.17 -22.87 -25.36
C SER A 202 -42.91 -23.77 -25.28
N ALA A 203 -42.86 -24.74 -24.36
CA ALA A 203 -41.90 -25.87 -24.41
C ALA A 203 -42.25 -26.85 -25.56
N ARG A 204 -41.39 -27.77 -26.03
CA ARG A 204 -40.80 -29.01 -25.40
C ARG A 204 -39.96 -29.76 -26.49
N PRO A 205 -39.34 -30.95 -26.25
CA PRO A 205 -38.47 -31.52 -25.18
C PRO A 205 -37.05 -31.83 -25.79
N MET A 206 -36.09 -32.71 -25.41
CA MET A 206 -35.71 -33.70 -24.34
C MET A 206 -34.17 -33.48 -24.04
N SER A 207 -33.41 -34.05 -23.09
CA SER A 207 -33.44 -35.22 -22.16
C SER A 207 -32.94 -36.59 -22.73
N PRO A 208 -32.35 -37.51 -21.91
CA PRO A 208 -31.24 -37.31 -20.96
C PRO A 208 -30.22 -38.51 -20.79
N ILE A 209 -28.95 -38.23 -20.46
CA ILE A 209 -27.91 -39.21 -19.99
C ILE A 209 -27.02 -38.43 -18.97
N LYS A 210 -27.03 -38.59 -17.63
CA LYS A 210 -26.62 -39.70 -16.71
C LYS A 210 -25.19 -40.22 -16.97
N GLY A 211 -24.19 -40.15 -16.08
CA GLY A 211 -23.96 -39.64 -14.71
C GLY A 211 -22.44 -39.75 -14.45
N ASP A 212 -21.84 -39.87 -13.26
CA ASP A 212 -22.24 -39.68 -11.85
C ASP A 212 -20.94 -39.63 -10.98
N THR A 213 -21.03 -39.28 -9.71
CA THR A 213 -20.06 -39.52 -8.60
C THR A 213 -18.61 -38.95 -8.61
N LYS A 214 -18.38 -38.02 -7.67
CA LYS A 214 -17.38 -38.02 -6.56
C LYS A 214 -15.86 -37.80 -6.79
N ASP A 215 -15.37 -36.78 -6.07
CA ASP A 215 -14.30 -36.79 -5.04
C ASP A 215 -13.03 -37.66 -5.25
N GLN A 216 -11.84 -37.03 -5.31
CA GLN A 216 -10.96 -36.81 -4.13
C GLN A 216 -9.61 -36.16 -4.52
N ASN A 217 -8.99 -35.43 -3.58
CA ASN A 217 -7.61 -34.94 -3.70
C ASN A 217 -6.58 -36.05 -3.47
N THR A 218 -5.44 -36.02 -4.16
CA THR A 218 -4.19 -36.55 -3.60
C THR A 218 -2.96 -35.86 -4.20
N TYR A 219 -1.97 -35.55 -3.36
CA TYR A 219 -0.74 -34.86 -3.78
C TYR A 219 0.37 -35.84 -4.17
N SER A 220 1.15 -35.51 -5.20
CA SER A 220 2.51 -36.04 -5.39
C SER A 220 3.33 -35.16 -6.34
N ALA A 221 4.09 -34.22 -5.76
CA ALA A 221 5.21 -33.57 -6.42
C ALA A 221 6.52 -34.28 -6.02
N LYS A 222 7.36 -34.62 -6.99
CA LYS A 222 8.74 -35.11 -6.81
C LYS A 222 9.70 -34.17 -7.55
N ALA A 223 10.98 -34.26 -7.19
CA ALA A 223 12.11 -33.46 -7.71
C ALA A 223 12.08 -31.97 -7.29
N ALA A 224 13.22 -31.32 -7.06
CA ALA A 224 14.56 -31.84 -6.76
C ALA A 224 15.32 -30.81 -5.90
N GLY A 225 16.31 -31.26 -5.12
CA GLY A 225 17.18 -30.37 -4.35
C GLY A 225 18.48 -30.07 -5.09
N ILE A 226 18.96 -28.83 -4.99
CA ILE A 226 20.37 -28.46 -5.13
C ILE A 226 20.74 -27.64 -3.88
N LEU A 227 21.91 -27.90 -3.30
CA LEU A 227 22.36 -27.30 -2.05
C LEU A 227 22.99 -25.91 -2.28
N SER A 228 22.57 -24.93 -1.47
CA SER A 228 23.20 -23.61 -1.41
C SER A 228 24.59 -23.69 -0.76
N SER A 229 25.54 -22.90 -1.27
CA SER A 229 26.83 -22.66 -0.60
C SER A 229 26.95 -21.21 -0.12
N ALA A 230 26.98 -21.07 1.20
CA ALA A 230 27.52 -19.97 2.01
C ALA A 230 27.46 -18.51 1.47
N LEU A 231 26.58 -17.71 2.08
CA LEU A 231 26.98 -16.39 2.60
C LEU A 231 26.45 -16.24 4.03
N ASN A 232 27.33 -16.43 5.02
CA ASN A 232 27.03 -16.15 6.43
C ASN A 232 27.16 -14.66 6.71
N VAL A 233 26.05 -13.93 6.68
CA VAL A 233 25.95 -12.58 7.26
C VAL A 233 24.81 -12.58 8.27
N ALA A 234 25.15 -12.52 9.56
CA ALA A 234 24.16 -12.38 10.61
C ALA A 234 23.53 -10.97 10.52
N PRO A 235 22.20 -10.84 10.38
CA PRO A 235 21.56 -9.53 10.36
C PRO A 235 21.65 -8.90 11.77
N ARG A 236 22.35 -7.78 11.88
CA ARG A 236 22.31 -6.96 13.09
C ARG A 236 20.88 -6.42 13.29
N PRO A 237 20.30 -6.48 14.51
CA PRO A 237 19.01 -5.85 14.76
C PRO A 237 19.15 -4.32 14.66
N ILE A 238 18.63 -3.74 13.58
CA ILE A 238 18.46 -2.29 13.47
C ILE A 238 17.24 -1.93 14.33
N GLY A 239 17.50 -1.43 15.54
CA GLY A 239 16.46 -1.07 16.50
C GLY A 239 15.63 0.13 16.01
N TYR A 240 14.31 -0.07 15.89
CA TYR A 240 13.36 1.01 15.60
C TYR A 240 13.18 1.92 16.82
N SER A 241 14.00 2.96 16.91
CA SER A 241 13.88 4.00 17.94
C SER A 241 12.58 4.80 17.79
N LYS A 242 11.61 4.55 18.68
CA LYS A 242 10.42 5.37 19.00
C LYS A 242 9.97 6.37 17.89
N LEU A 243 9.11 5.92 16.97
CA LEU A 243 8.36 6.83 16.07
C LEU A 243 6.83 6.69 16.23
N ASN A 244 6.37 6.84 17.46
CA ASN A 244 5.02 7.36 17.71
C ASN A 244 5.13 8.87 17.94
N LYS A 245 4.47 9.68 17.08
CA LYS A 245 3.91 10.95 17.56
C LYS A 245 2.63 10.61 18.34
N PRO A 246 2.30 11.35 19.42
CA PRO A 246 0.99 11.24 20.04
C PRO A 246 -0.12 11.58 19.03
N LYS A 247 -1.28 10.91 19.15
CA LYS A 247 -2.53 11.53 18.70
C LYS A 247 -2.87 12.63 19.72
N GLU A 248 -3.17 13.83 19.25
CA GLU A 248 -3.64 14.93 20.12
C GLU A 248 -5.15 14.76 20.43
N SER A 249 -5.46 13.67 21.15
CA SER A 249 -6.78 13.29 21.63
C SER A 249 -6.64 12.60 23.00
N ASP A 250 -7.13 13.22 24.07
CA ASP A 250 -6.95 12.80 25.48
C ASP A 250 -7.84 11.59 25.90
N ASP A 251 -8.46 10.94 24.92
CA ASP A 251 -9.37 9.79 25.06
C ASP A 251 -8.65 8.42 25.23
N GLY A 252 -7.31 8.41 25.19
CA GLY A 252 -6.52 7.20 25.43
C GLY A 252 -6.70 6.64 26.86
N PRO A 253 -6.62 5.31 27.07
CA PRO A 253 -6.76 4.71 28.39
C PRO A 253 -5.70 5.25 29.35
N LYS A 254 -6.14 5.78 30.50
CA LYS A 254 -5.25 6.42 31.48
C LYS A 254 -4.67 5.38 32.46
N VAL A 255 -3.39 5.54 32.80
CA VAL A 255 -2.64 4.54 33.59
C VAL A 255 -3.14 4.48 35.03
N ASP A 256 -3.62 3.31 35.44
CA ASP A 256 -4.04 3.05 36.81
C ASP A 256 -2.81 2.89 37.72
N ARG A 257 -2.62 3.89 38.58
CA ARG A 257 -1.51 4.01 39.53
C ARG A 257 -1.55 2.95 40.64
N THR A 258 -2.71 2.31 40.89
CA THR A 258 -2.87 1.24 41.89
C THR A 258 -2.39 -0.13 41.38
N LYS A 259 -2.23 -0.28 40.06
CA LYS A 259 -1.87 -1.56 39.43
C LYS A 259 -0.39 -1.61 38.99
N ALA A 260 0.10 -2.84 38.79
CA ALA A 260 1.31 -3.08 38.01
C ALA A 260 1.10 -2.62 36.55
N MET A 261 2.18 -2.28 35.84
CA MET A 261 2.11 -1.97 34.40
C MET A 261 1.72 -3.21 33.59
N ILE A 262 2.24 -4.39 33.97
CA ILE A 262 1.83 -5.69 33.39
C ILE A 262 0.35 -6.06 33.65
N HIS A 263 -0.35 -5.36 34.55
CA HIS A 263 -1.73 -5.66 34.96
C HIS A 263 -2.74 -4.54 34.64
N GLN A 264 -2.39 -3.61 33.73
CA GLN A 264 -3.32 -2.58 33.26
C GLN A 264 -4.52 -3.19 32.49
N LYS A 265 -5.59 -2.40 32.37
CA LYS A 265 -6.82 -2.76 31.63
C LYS A 265 -7.27 -1.57 30.76
N PRO A 266 -7.29 -1.69 29.41
CA PRO A 266 -6.81 -2.83 28.61
C PRO A 266 -5.34 -3.19 28.88
N THR A 267 -4.95 -4.44 28.64
CA THR A 267 -3.58 -4.89 28.97
C THR A 267 -2.55 -4.26 28.01
N ILE A 268 -1.45 -3.76 28.55
CA ILE A 268 -0.38 -3.09 27.80
C ILE A 268 0.32 -4.06 26.84
N CYS A 269 0.54 -3.64 25.59
CA CYS A 269 1.31 -4.42 24.63
C CYS A 269 2.82 -4.26 24.87
N ASN A 270 3.43 -5.21 25.58
CA ASN A 270 4.88 -5.22 25.82
C ASN A 270 5.70 -5.09 24.52
N ASP A 271 5.26 -5.77 23.45
CA ASP A 271 5.92 -5.74 22.15
C ASP A 271 5.95 -4.31 21.57
N PHE A 272 4.89 -3.52 21.74
CA PHE A 272 4.74 -2.15 21.20
C PHE A 272 5.52 -1.11 22.01
N TYR A 273 5.52 -1.21 23.35
CA TYR A 273 6.18 -0.20 24.19
C TYR A 273 7.66 -0.48 24.45
N LEU A 274 8.13 -1.71 24.22
CA LEU A 274 9.53 -2.10 24.46
C LEU A 274 10.31 -2.45 23.20
N ASN A 275 9.64 -2.76 22.09
CA ASN A 275 10.23 -3.07 20.79
C ASN A 275 9.26 -2.65 19.65
N THR A 276 8.90 -3.57 18.74
CA THR A 276 7.92 -3.37 17.67
C THR A 276 6.84 -4.46 17.76
N CYS A 277 5.56 -4.07 17.76
CA CYS A 277 4.46 -5.03 17.70
C CYS A 277 4.11 -5.37 16.23
N PHE A 278 4.18 -6.64 15.87
CA PHE A 278 3.91 -7.13 14.51
C PHE A 278 2.49 -7.73 14.33
N ARG A 279 1.63 -7.62 15.35
CA ARG A 279 0.26 -8.18 15.35
C ARG A 279 -0.67 -7.23 14.60
N PHE A 280 -1.42 -7.75 13.61
CA PHE A 280 -2.38 -6.98 12.82
C PHE A 280 -3.56 -6.51 13.69
N GLU A 281 -4.24 -7.45 14.33
CA GLU A 281 -5.10 -7.20 15.48
C GLU A 281 -4.32 -7.54 16.74
N CYS A 282 -3.98 -6.53 17.54
CA CYS A 282 -3.31 -6.73 18.81
C CYS A 282 -4.36 -6.87 19.93
N PRO A 283 -4.38 -7.97 20.71
CA PRO A 283 -5.28 -8.12 21.86
C PRO A 283 -4.83 -7.29 23.08
N TYR A 284 -3.87 -6.38 22.89
CA TYR A 284 -3.23 -5.57 23.91
C TYR A 284 -3.15 -4.11 23.42
N SER A 285 -3.36 -3.15 24.32
CA SER A 285 -3.43 -1.73 23.98
C SER A 285 -2.10 -1.17 23.48
N HIS A 286 -2.21 -0.33 22.46
CA HIS A 286 -1.17 0.54 21.88
C HIS A 286 -1.43 2.03 22.21
N GLU A 287 -2.43 2.34 23.05
CA GLU A 287 -3.05 3.67 23.16
C GLU A 287 -2.82 4.37 24.50
N TYR A 288 -2.12 3.73 25.44
CA TYR A 288 -1.63 4.40 26.65
C TYR A 288 -0.53 5.41 26.32
N ASP A 289 -0.62 6.62 26.89
CA ASP A 289 0.54 7.50 27.03
C ASP A 289 1.45 6.99 28.18
N LEU A 290 2.54 6.32 27.81
CA LEU A 290 3.51 5.78 28.77
C LEU A 290 4.75 6.67 28.86
N THR A 291 4.77 7.51 29.90
CA THR A 291 5.98 8.20 30.34
C THR A 291 7.16 7.25 30.51
N GLU A 292 8.39 7.76 30.43
CA GLU A 292 9.59 6.92 30.56
C GLU A 292 9.67 6.19 31.92
N LYS A 293 9.07 6.76 32.97
CA LYS A 293 8.92 6.11 34.28
C LYS A 293 7.98 4.90 34.22
N HIS A 294 6.91 4.96 33.42
CA HIS A 294 6.03 3.81 33.17
C HIS A 294 6.75 2.72 32.37
N ILE A 295 7.51 3.09 31.33
CA ILE A 295 8.31 2.16 30.50
C ILE A 295 9.40 1.49 31.35
N ALA A 296 10.09 2.23 32.23
CA ALA A 296 11.09 1.68 33.14
C ALA A 296 10.47 0.71 34.16
N LYS A 297 9.32 1.06 34.77
CA LYS A 297 8.57 0.18 35.68
C LYS A 297 8.11 -1.11 34.97
N LEU A 298 7.61 -0.99 33.74
CA LEU A 298 7.21 -2.13 32.91
C LEU A 298 8.38 -3.09 32.66
N ARG A 299 9.55 -2.59 32.25
CA ARG A 299 10.77 -3.40 32.08
C ARG A 299 11.19 -4.12 33.38
N ALA A 300 11.12 -3.43 34.51
CA ALA A 300 11.47 -4.01 35.81
C ALA A 300 10.50 -5.13 36.24
N GLU A 301 9.19 -4.91 36.09
CA GLU A 301 8.16 -5.92 36.36
C GLU A 301 8.35 -7.16 35.47
N LEU A 302 8.65 -6.98 34.18
CA LEU A 302 8.81 -8.07 33.21
C LEU A 302 10.06 -8.92 33.49
N LYS A 303 11.17 -8.33 33.94
CA LYS A 303 12.36 -9.07 34.40
C LYS A 303 12.13 -9.91 35.67
N THR A 304 10.95 -9.85 36.31
CA THR A 304 10.57 -10.81 37.36
C THR A 304 9.99 -12.12 36.80
N MET A 305 9.43 -12.12 35.59
CA MET A 305 8.76 -13.27 34.98
C MET A 305 9.69 -14.10 34.09
N PRO A 306 9.65 -15.44 34.14
CA PRO A 306 10.50 -16.30 33.31
C PRO A 306 10.12 -16.23 31.83
N CYS A 307 11.13 -16.22 30.97
CA CYS A 307 10.99 -16.24 29.52
C CYS A 307 10.47 -17.60 29.03
N LYS A 308 9.52 -17.57 28.09
CA LYS A 308 8.89 -18.79 27.54
C LYS A 308 9.55 -19.32 26.25
N GLY A 309 10.74 -18.83 25.90
CA GLY A 309 11.57 -19.43 24.83
C GLY A 309 10.94 -19.50 23.43
N SER A 310 10.04 -18.57 23.09
CA SER A 310 9.38 -18.56 21.77
C SER A 310 10.35 -18.25 20.62
N ARG A 311 9.96 -18.57 19.37
CA ARG A 311 10.76 -18.43 18.13
C ARG A 311 11.19 -17.00 17.73
N GLY A 312 11.02 -16.01 18.61
CA GLY A 312 11.48 -14.63 18.44
C GLY A 312 12.17 -14.05 19.69
N CYS A 313 12.63 -14.88 20.62
CA CYS A 313 13.41 -14.41 21.77
C CYS A 313 14.85 -14.04 21.35
N PRO A 314 15.37 -12.84 21.70
CA PRO A 314 16.71 -12.41 21.30
C PRO A 314 17.84 -12.97 22.20
N GLY A 315 17.52 -13.73 23.24
CA GLY A 315 18.51 -14.29 24.19
C GLY A 315 18.63 -13.51 25.51
N PRO A 316 19.45 -13.98 26.46
CA PRO A 316 19.42 -13.53 27.86
C PRO A 316 19.77 -12.05 28.07
N GLU A 317 20.67 -11.49 27.25
CA GLU A 317 21.10 -10.08 27.35
C GLU A 317 20.01 -9.10 26.88
N GLU A 318 19.33 -9.43 25.79
CA GLU A 318 18.37 -8.55 25.12
C GLU A 318 16.90 -8.83 25.47
N CYS A 319 16.59 -9.94 26.16
CA CYS A 319 15.23 -10.26 26.55
C CYS A 319 14.73 -9.35 27.70
N TRP A 320 13.46 -8.95 27.59
CA TRP A 320 12.74 -8.22 28.64
C TRP A 320 12.13 -9.13 29.71
N TYR A 321 12.10 -10.45 29.48
CA TYR A 321 11.81 -11.47 30.49
C TYR A 321 13.10 -11.98 31.17
N ARG A 322 12.95 -12.61 32.34
CA ARG A 322 14.03 -13.31 33.04
C ARG A 322 14.42 -14.59 32.30
N HIS A 323 15.69 -14.76 32.00
CA HIS A 323 16.28 -16.05 31.61
C HIS A 323 16.82 -16.78 32.85
#